data_AF-A0A0E2H2J7-F1
#
_entry.id   AF-A0A0E2H2J7-F1
#
_cell.length_a   1.000
_cell.length_b   1.000
_cell.length_c   1.000
_cell.angle_alpha   90.00
_cell.angle_beta   90.00
_cell.angle_gamma   90.00
#
_symmetry.space_group_name_H-M   'P 1'
#
loop_
_entity.id
_entity.type
_entity.pdbx_description
1 polymer ?
#
loop_
_entity_poly.entity_id
_entity_poly.type
_entity_poly.pdbx_seq_one_letter_code
_entity_poly.pdbx_strand_id
1 'polypeptide(L)'
;MKMKFTYPSERDFERNCPCSQFIESYARSISPRSAVLDFCMGHQSIQDKKTYFATYDVFLANNQGHYRLEVSCTILPNRNYSYKTISKSEIHQ
;
A
#
# COMPACT_ATOMS: atom_id res chain seq x y z
N MET A 1 -13.50 -2.19 22.09
CA MET A 1 -13.30 -1.67 20.72
C MET A 1 -12.84 -2.82 19.82
N LYS A 2 -13.59 -3.17 18.77
CA LYS A 2 -13.13 -4.15 17.77
C LYS A 2 -12.03 -3.48 16.94
N MET A 3 -10.82 -4.03 16.90
CA MET A 3 -9.76 -3.57 16.01
C MET A 3 -10.18 -3.87 14.56
N LYS A 4 -10.26 -2.83 13.72
CA LYS A 4 -10.39 -3.01 12.28
C LYS A 4 -9.02 -3.39 11.72
N PHE A 5 -8.91 -4.57 11.13
CA PHE A 5 -7.67 -5.05 10.50
C PHE A 5 -7.64 -4.80 9.00
N THR A 6 -8.75 -4.41 8.38
CA THR A 6 -8.86 -4.16 6.94
C THR A 6 -9.56 -2.83 6.71
N TYR A 7 -9.09 -2.10 5.71
CA TYR A 7 -9.50 -0.74 5.37
C TYR A 7 -9.88 -0.73 3.88
N PRO A 8 -11.18 -0.70 3.53
CA PRO A 8 -11.64 -0.88 2.16
C PRO A 8 -11.50 0.38 1.28
N SER A 9 -11.12 1.51 1.86
CA SER A 9 -10.87 2.75 1.11
C SER A 9 -9.61 3.43 1.60
N GLU A 10 -8.97 4.17 0.70
CA GLU A 10 -7.74 4.91 0.98
C GLU A 10 -7.92 5.85 2.17
N ARG A 11 -9.04 6.59 2.19
CA ARG A 11 -9.38 7.49 3.29
C ARG A 11 -9.55 6.78 4.65
N ASP A 12 -10.12 5.56 4.68
CA ASP A 12 -10.20 4.79 5.94
C ASP A 12 -8.80 4.30 6.34
N PHE A 13 -7.98 3.90 5.38
CA PHE A 13 -6.60 3.50 5.65
C PHE A 13 -5.76 4.64 6.22
N GLU A 14 -5.75 5.81 5.58
CA GLU A 14 -5.00 6.99 6.02
C GLU A 14 -5.37 7.44 7.44
N ARG A 15 -6.65 7.38 7.78
CA ARG A 15 -7.17 7.75 9.11
C ARG A 15 -6.69 6.81 10.22
N ASN A 16 -6.41 5.55 9.89
CA ASN A 16 -6.07 4.52 10.88
C ASN A 16 -4.59 4.08 10.84
N CYS A 17 -3.86 4.46 9.79
CA CYS A 17 -2.46 4.10 9.57
C CYS A 17 -1.54 5.32 9.76
N PRO A 18 -0.81 5.41 10.89
CA PRO A 18 0.08 6.55 11.17
C PRO A 18 1.22 6.73 10.16
N CYS A 19 1.65 5.66 9.48
CA CYS A 19 2.73 5.71 8.50
C CYS A 19 2.24 5.86 7.05
N SER A 20 0.93 6.05 6.83
CA SER A 20 0.32 6.15 5.50
C SER A 20 0.78 7.36 4.70
N GLN A 21 1.23 8.43 5.36
CA GLN A 21 1.53 9.73 4.73
C GLN A 21 2.40 9.63 3.45
N PHE A 22 3.35 8.69 3.40
CA PHE A 22 4.23 8.51 2.24
C PHE A 22 4.13 7.14 1.58
N ILE A 23 3.16 6.30 1.96
CA ILE A 23 3.05 4.94 1.40
C ILE A 23 2.66 4.97 -0.08
N GLU A 24 1.77 5.87 -0.47
CA GLU A 24 1.38 6.09 -1.86
C GLU A 24 2.55 6.69 -2.65
N SER A 25 3.25 7.67 -2.08
CA SER A 25 4.46 8.26 -2.69
C SER A 25 5.55 7.21 -2.92
N TYR A 26 5.74 6.30 -1.95
CA TYR A 26 6.63 5.16 -2.09
C TYR A 26 6.17 4.23 -3.23
N ALA A 27 4.89 3.84 -3.26
CA ALA A 27 4.33 3.01 -4.32
C ALA A 27 4.49 3.64 -5.72
N ARG A 28 4.29 4.97 -5.82
CA ARG A 28 4.53 5.74 -7.05
C ARG A 28 6.01 5.75 -7.44
N SER A 29 6.93 5.87 -6.48
CA SER A 29 8.38 5.92 -6.76
C SER A 29 8.95 4.63 -7.36
N ILE A 30 8.34 3.48 -7.04
CA ILE A 30 8.75 2.17 -7.56
C ILE A 30 7.94 1.73 -8.79
N SER A 31 6.94 2.52 -9.17
CA SER A 31 6.11 2.28 -10.36
C SER A 31 6.61 3.13 -11.53
N PRO A 32 6.36 2.72 -12.79
CA PRO A 32 6.69 3.55 -13.95
C PRO A 32 6.02 4.92 -13.86
N ARG A 33 6.70 5.99 -14.32
CA ARG A 33 6.19 7.38 -14.20
C ARG A 33 4.80 7.61 -14.80
N SER A 34 4.45 6.86 -15.83
CA SER A 34 3.16 6.94 -16.52
C SER A 34 2.10 6.00 -15.94
N ALA A 35 2.41 5.26 -14.87
CA ALA A 35 1.49 4.33 -14.27
C ALA A 35 0.44 5.05 -13.42
N VAL A 36 -0.79 4.57 -13.49
CA VAL A 36 -1.87 4.98 -12.59
C VAL A 36 -1.95 3.93 -11.49
N LEU A 37 -1.95 4.39 -10.24
CA LEU A 37 -2.13 3.55 -9.06
C LEU A 37 -3.56 3.78 -8.58
N ASP A 38 -4.31 2.69 -8.43
CA ASP A 38 -5.65 2.69 -7.82
C ASP A 38 -5.59 1.91 -6.50
N PHE A 39 -6.07 2.51 -5.41
CA PHE A 39 -6.03 1.89 -4.10
C PHE A 39 -7.10 0.80 -4.00
N CYS A 40 -6.69 -0.45 -3.74
CA CYS A 40 -7.63 -1.56 -3.56
C CYS A 40 -8.08 -1.68 -2.10
N MET A 41 -7.11 -1.81 -1.19
CA MET A 41 -7.36 -1.98 0.24
C MET A 41 -6.09 -1.79 1.06
N GLY A 42 -6.29 -1.46 2.33
CA GLY A 42 -5.25 -1.50 3.32
C GLY A 42 -5.55 -2.56 4.37
N HIS A 43 -4.53 -3.02 5.07
CA HIS A 43 -4.72 -3.85 6.25
C HIS A 43 -3.58 -3.67 7.27
N GLN A 44 -3.83 -4.05 8.52
CA GLN A 44 -2.83 -4.04 9.59
C GLN A 44 -2.37 -5.48 9.84
N SER A 45 -1.06 -5.68 10.06
CA SER A 45 -0.55 -7.00 10.43
C SER A 45 -1.16 -7.46 11.76
N ILE A 46 -1.62 -8.71 11.80
CA ILE A 46 -2.10 -9.35 13.02
C ILE A 46 -0.93 -9.63 13.99
N GLN A 47 0.25 -9.95 13.44
CA GLN A 47 1.44 -10.29 14.21
C GLN A 47 2.20 -9.05 14.69
N ASP A 48 2.22 -7.99 13.88
CA ASP A 48 2.90 -6.73 14.21
C ASP A 48 1.98 -5.52 14.02
N LYS A 49 1.37 -5.06 15.11
CA LYS A 49 0.47 -3.90 15.10
C LYS A 49 1.12 -2.59 14.64
N LYS A 50 2.44 -2.54 14.47
CA LYS A 50 3.14 -1.38 13.92
C LYS A 50 3.29 -1.42 12.40
N THR A 51 2.95 -2.54 11.78
CA THR A 51 3.06 -2.75 10.33
C THR A 51 1.68 -2.74 9.68
N TYR A 52 1.58 -1.95 8.62
CA TYR A 52 0.42 -1.78 7.80
C TYR A 52 0.78 -2.08 6.35
N PHE A 53 -0.20 -2.48 5.57
CA PHE A 53 -0.06 -2.84 4.18
C PHE A 53 -1.07 -2.07 3.36
N ALA A 54 -0.68 -1.67 2.15
CA ALA A 54 -1.54 -1.10 1.15
C ALA A 54 -1.36 -1.88 -0.15
N THR A 55 -2.49 -2.22 -0.75
CA THR A 55 -2.56 -2.91 -2.03
C THR A 55 -3.09 -1.95 -3.07
N TYR A 56 -2.37 -1.84 -4.19
CA TYR A 56 -2.72 -1.00 -5.33
C TYR A 56 -2.83 -1.86 -6.58
N ASP A 57 -3.80 -1.54 -7.42
CA ASP A 57 -3.85 -1.97 -8.81
C ASP A 57 -3.10 -0.93 -9.64
N VAL A 58 -2.06 -1.37 -10.36
CA VAL A 58 -1.17 -0.50 -11.11
C VAL A 58 -1.38 -0.70 -12.61
N PHE A 59 -1.94 0.31 -13.25
CA PHE A 59 -2.25 0.33 -14.67
C PHE A 59 -1.11 0.98 -15.43
N LEU A 60 -0.47 0.22 -16.32
CA LEU A 60 0.58 0.74 -17.19
C LEU A 60 -0.03 1.48 -18.38
N ALA A 61 0.61 2.57 -18.78
CA ALA A 61 0.20 3.33 -19.96
C ALA A 61 0.24 2.46 -21.23
N ASN A 62 -0.51 2.87 -22.26
CA ASN A 62 -0.52 2.25 -23.59
C ASN A 62 -0.87 0.75 -23.57
N ASN A 63 -1.74 0.30 -22.65
CA ASN A 63 -2.15 -1.10 -22.50
C ASN A 63 -0.98 -2.08 -22.32
N GLN A 64 0.14 -1.62 -21.74
CA GLN A 64 1.32 -2.46 -21.50
C GLN A 64 1.13 -3.50 -20.37
N GLY A 65 -0.03 -3.49 -19.73
CA GLY A 65 -0.43 -4.48 -18.73
C GLY A 65 -0.91 -3.85 -17.43
N HIS A 66 -1.25 -4.74 -16.52
CA HIS A 66 -1.78 -4.42 -15.20
C HIS A 66 -1.16 -5.39 -14.19
N TYR A 67 -0.74 -4.86 -13.04
CA TYR A 67 -0.26 -5.69 -11.94
C TYR A 67 -0.80 -5.19 -10.61
N ARG A 68 -0.88 -6.09 -9.65
CA ARG A 68 -1.14 -5.76 -8.25
C ARG A 68 0.17 -5.52 -7.53
N LEU A 69 0.22 -4.44 -6.77
CA LEU A 69 1.35 -4.02 -5.96
C LEU A 69 0.93 -4.01 -4.51
N GLU A 70 1.63 -4.77 -3.66
CA GLU A 70 1.48 -4.66 -2.22
C GLU A 70 2.74 -4.05 -1.62
N VAL A 71 2.54 -2.99 -0.83
CA VAL A 71 3.59 -2.32 -0.09
C VAL A 71 3.24 -2.31 1.38
N SER A 72 4.26 -2.24 2.23
CA SER A 72 4.08 -2.06 3.67
C SER A 72 4.68 -0.76 4.16
N CYS A 73 4.12 -0.25 5.25
CA CYS A 73 4.76 0.74 6.10
C CYS A 73 4.81 0.25 7.54
N THR A 74 5.95 0.45 8.20
CA THR A 74 6.18 0.05 9.59
C THR A 74 6.60 1.24 10.44
N ILE A 75 5.96 1.41 11.59
CA ILE A 75 6.31 2.43 12.58
C ILE A 75 7.52 1.97 13.39
N LEU A 76 8.63 2.70 13.27
CA LEU A 76 9.88 2.41 13.99
C LEU A 76 9.90 3.07 15.38
N PRO A 77 10.69 2.55 16.35
CA PRO A 77 10.76 3.09 17.71
C PRO A 77 11.22 4.56 17.79
N ASN A 78 12.02 5.01 16.83
CA ASN A 78 12.53 6.38 16.72
C ASN A 78 11.55 7.37 16.07
N ARG A 79 10.27 7.02 15.96
CA ARG A 79 9.21 7.80 15.27
C ARG A 79 9.46 7.98 13.76
N ASN A 80 10.37 7.23 13.17
CA ASN A 80 10.49 7.14 11.71
C ASN A 80 9.61 6.02 11.16
N TYR A 81 9.45 6.02 9.84
CA TYR A 81 8.72 5.00 9.10
C TYR A 81 9.66 4.26 8.16
N SER A 82 9.42 2.97 8.01
CA SER A 82 10.06 2.12 7.00
C SER A 82 9.04 1.72 5.96
N TYR A 83 9.41 1.73 4.68
CA TYR A 83 8.54 1.35 3.57
C TYR A 83 9.18 0.21 2.79
N LYS A 84 8.39 -0.79 2.39
CA LYS A 84 8.89 -1.96 1.66
C LYS A 84 7.89 -2.41 0.61
N THR A 85 8.40 -2.97 -0.47
CA THR A 85 7.60 -3.74 -1.42
C THR A 85 7.45 -5.15 -0.89
N ILE A 86 6.22 -5.65 -0.82
CA ILE A 86 5.91 -6.99 -0.33
C ILE A 86 5.70 -7.94 -1.49
N SER A 87 4.87 -7.53 -2.45
CA SER A 87 4.62 -8.32 -3.65
C SER A 87 4.33 -7.44 -4.85
N LYS A 88 4.64 -8.00 -6.02
CA LYS A 88 4.28 -7.46 -7.33
C LYS A 88 3.85 -8.63 -8.20
N SER A 89 2.58 -8.69 -8.58
CA SER A 89 2.01 -9.80 -9.32
C SER A 89 1.23 -9.31 -10.52
N GLU A 90 1.58 -9.80 -11.71
CA GLU A 90 0.86 -9.49 -12.95
C GLU A 90 -0.55 -10.05 -12.90
N ILE A 91 -1.53 -9.24 -13.29
CA ILE A 91 -2.92 -9.66 -13.40
C ILE A 91 -3.11 -10.06 -14.87
N HIS A 92 -3.06 -11.37 -15.12
CA HIS A 92 -3.45 -11.92 -16.40
C HIS A 92 -4.98 -12.04 -16.41
N GLN A 93 -5.63 -11.31 -17.33
CA GLN A 93 -7.06 -11.48 -17.60
C GLN A 93 -7.31 -12.72 -18.44
#